data_AF-G0PB02-F1
#
_entry.id   AF-G0PB02-F1
#
_cell.length_a   1.000
_cell.length_b   1.000
_cell.length_c   1.000
_cell.angle_alpha   90.00
_cell.angle_beta   90.00
_cell.angle_gamma   90.00
#
_symmetry.space_group_name_H-M   'P 1'
#
loop_
_entity.id
_entity.type
_entity.pdbx_description
1 polymer ?
#
loop_
_entity_poly.entity_id
_entity_poly.type
_entity_poly.pdbx_seq_one_letter_code
_entity_poly.pdbx_strand_id
1 'polypeptide(L)'
;MVFVGLQAITLINHEFIRTLPCEILYSQDPTIPIILGNFFHCVFLLGLSRFGTSYDEMKDKVAIVAFQLMYFPICCVVYTDFCKVLNGEWRMTNVPATNDTTNNNNNQQNMGLVGNAQVRPLRVEAVGDKADQRVDCRICRHEYTDTRTPRVLKECGHTVCEECADRLLTYSNTKYLICPFCQMVTVVKGPASLLPKNYGMIDIMDYMKDK
;
A
#
# COMPACT_ATOMS: atom_id res chain seq x y z
N MET A 1 -27.21 16.15 -17.51
CA MET A 1 -25.85 16.63 -17.15
C MET A 1 -25.19 15.83 -16.04
N VAL A 2 -25.86 15.56 -14.91
CA VAL A 2 -25.26 14.79 -13.77
C VAL A 2 -24.75 13.39 -14.19
N PHE A 3 -25.45 12.73 -15.12
CA PHE A 3 -25.07 11.39 -15.61
C PHE A 3 -23.75 11.34 -16.39
N VAL A 4 -23.46 12.37 -17.19
CA VAL A 4 -22.23 12.47 -17.98
C VAL A 4 -21.03 12.74 -17.05
N GLY A 5 -21.25 13.49 -15.97
CA GLY A 5 -20.21 13.80 -14.99
C GLY A 5 -19.72 12.57 -14.22
N LEU A 6 -20.61 11.71 -13.75
CA LEU A 6 -20.22 10.49 -13.03
C LEU A 6 -19.43 9.51 -13.93
N GLN A 7 -19.83 9.39 -15.19
CA GLN A 7 -19.17 8.54 -16.19
C GLN A 7 -17.81 9.09 -16.60
N ALA A 8 -17.69 10.41 -16.74
CA ALA A 8 -16.41 11.06 -17.00
C ALA A 8 -15.41 10.83 -15.86
N ILE A 9 -15.87 10.87 -14.60
CA ILE A 9 -15.02 10.58 -13.43
C ILE A 9 -14.49 9.15 -13.48
N THR A 10 -15.31 8.16 -13.84
CA THR A 10 -14.87 6.76 -13.98
C THR A 10 -13.79 6.61 -15.06
N LEU A 11 -13.97 7.25 -16.21
CA LEU A 11 -12.98 7.21 -17.31
C LEU A 11 -11.68 7.94 -16.93
N ILE A 12 -11.80 9.10 -16.28
CA ILE A 12 -10.63 9.84 -15.78
C ILE A 12 -9.88 9.01 -14.74
N ASN A 13 -10.58 8.32 -13.84
CA ASN A 13 -9.96 7.43 -12.86
C ASN A 13 -9.28 6.21 -13.53
N HIS A 14 -9.90 5.60 -14.53
CA HIS A 14 -9.29 4.50 -15.30
C HIS A 14 -7.99 4.94 -16.00
N GLU A 15 -8.04 6.07 -16.71
CA GLU A 15 -6.86 6.61 -17.40
C GLU A 15 -5.78 7.02 -16.40
N PHE A 16 -6.16 7.65 -15.29
CA PHE A 16 -5.22 8.00 -14.22
C PHE A 16 -4.52 6.74 -13.67
N ILE A 17 -5.26 5.68 -13.36
CA ILE A 17 -4.70 4.41 -12.88
C ILE A 17 -3.74 3.81 -13.92
N ARG A 18 -4.07 3.88 -15.20
CA ARG A 18 -3.19 3.43 -16.29
C ARG A 18 -1.90 4.24 -16.44
N THR A 19 -1.94 5.53 -16.12
CA THR A 19 -0.76 6.41 -16.20
C THR A 19 0.20 6.24 -15.02
N LEU A 20 -0.21 5.57 -13.94
CA LEU A 20 0.64 5.31 -12.80
C LEU A 20 1.61 4.14 -13.09
N PRO A 21 2.88 4.20 -12.65
CA PRO A 21 3.84 3.10 -12.73
C PRO A 21 3.51 2.04 -11.67
N CYS A 22 2.31 1.45 -11.78
CA CYS A 22 1.72 0.59 -10.80
C CYS A 22 1.10 -0.63 -11.50
N GLU A 23 1.52 -1.81 -11.10
CA GLU A 23 0.95 -3.09 -11.51
C GLU A 23 -0.01 -3.56 -10.41
N ILE A 24 -1.31 -3.65 -10.72
CA ILE A 24 -2.31 -4.19 -9.79
C ILE A 24 -2.18 -5.72 -9.79
N LEU A 25 -1.99 -6.31 -8.61
CA LEU A 25 -1.84 -7.77 -8.46
C LEU A 25 -3.22 -8.44 -8.43
N TYR A 26 -3.62 -9.01 -9.57
CA TYR A 26 -4.85 -9.80 -9.70
C TYR A 26 -4.67 -11.22 -9.11
N SER A 27 -4.38 -11.31 -7.82
CA SER A 27 -3.98 -12.57 -7.17
C SER A 27 -5.10 -13.31 -6.43
N GLN A 28 -6.26 -12.70 -6.22
CA GLN A 28 -7.28 -13.27 -5.34
C GLN A 28 -8.67 -13.17 -5.95
N ASP A 29 -9.39 -14.30 -5.88
CA ASP A 29 -10.68 -14.61 -6.49
C ASP A 29 -11.56 -13.34 -6.66
N PRO A 30 -11.69 -12.82 -7.90
CA PRO A 30 -12.32 -11.52 -8.16
C PRO A 30 -13.83 -11.54 -7.94
N THR A 31 -14.40 -12.67 -7.51
CA THR A 31 -15.83 -12.92 -7.40
C THR A 31 -16.53 -11.94 -6.45
N ILE A 32 -15.95 -11.60 -5.30
CA ILE A 32 -16.59 -10.71 -4.31
C ILE A 32 -16.74 -9.25 -4.80
N PRO A 33 -15.67 -8.56 -5.26
CA PRO A 33 -15.80 -7.19 -5.76
C PRO A 33 -16.63 -7.13 -7.05
N ILE A 34 -16.61 -8.17 -7.89
CA ILE A 34 -17.49 -8.28 -9.05
C ILE A 34 -18.95 -8.37 -8.60
N ILE A 35 -19.29 -9.22 -7.62
CA ILE A 35 -20.66 -9.35 -7.10
C ILE A 35 -21.15 -8.03 -6.49
N LEU A 36 -20.30 -7.37 -5.69
CA LEU A 36 -20.64 -6.06 -5.09
C LEU A 36 -20.85 -4.99 -6.16
N GLY A 37 -19.96 -4.90 -7.15
CA GLY A 37 -20.08 -3.98 -8.28
C GLY A 37 -21.37 -4.21 -9.09
N ASN A 38 -21.69 -5.49 -9.37
CA ASN A 38 -22.95 -5.89 -9.99
C ASN A 38 -24.16 -5.47 -9.15
N PHE A 39 -24.13 -5.70 -7.83
CA PHE A 39 -25.21 -5.34 -6.92
C PHE A 39 -25.49 -3.83 -6.93
N PHE A 40 -24.46 -3.00 -6.72
CA PHE A 40 -24.64 -1.55 -6.73
C PHE A 40 -25.11 -1.03 -8.08
N HIS A 41 -24.65 -1.62 -9.18
CA HIS A 41 -25.07 -1.21 -10.51
C HIS A 41 -26.51 -1.62 -10.83
N CYS A 42 -26.96 -2.79 -10.36
CA CYS A 42 -28.37 -3.21 -10.44
C CYS A 42 -29.27 -2.28 -9.62
N VAL A 43 -28.86 -1.89 -8.42
CA VAL A 43 -29.60 -0.90 -7.60
C VAL A 43 -29.70 0.44 -8.32
N PHE A 44 -28.61 0.90 -8.95
CA PHE A 44 -28.61 2.15 -9.71
C PHE A 44 -29.49 2.06 -10.96
N LEU A 45 -29.46 0.95 -11.71
CA LEU A 45 -30.36 0.66 -12.84
C LEU A 45 -31.84 0.70 -12.43
N LEU A 46 -32.18 0.11 -11.27
CA LEU A 46 -33.53 0.13 -10.74
C LEU A 46 -33.96 1.55 -10.32
N GLY A 47 -33.07 2.31 -9.66
CA GLY A 47 -33.32 3.70 -9.31
C GLY A 47 -33.54 4.60 -10.53
N LEU A 48 -32.69 4.45 -11.56
CA LEU A 48 -32.76 5.26 -12.78
C LEU A 48 -33.89 4.85 -13.71
N SER A 49 -34.24 3.57 -13.79
CA SER A 49 -35.42 3.14 -14.53
C SER A 49 -36.70 3.67 -13.89
N ARG A 50 -36.80 3.67 -12.55
CA ARG A 50 -37.92 4.29 -11.83
C ARG A 50 -37.97 5.81 -12.02
N PHE A 51 -36.83 6.50 -11.94
CA PHE A 51 -36.78 7.93 -12.26
C PHE A 51 -37.13 8.20 -13.72
N GLY A 52 -36.66 7.34 -14.63
CA GLY A 52 -36.94 7.34 -16.06
C GLY A 52 -38.43 7.18 -16.38
N THR A 53 -39.19 6.41 -15.59
CA THR A 53 -40.65 6.30 -15.76
C THR A 53 -41.40 7.62 -15.53
N SER A 54 -40.77 8.62 -14.91
CA SER A 54 -41.30 9.99 -14.78
C SER A 54 -41.22 10.80 -16.07
N TYR A 55 -40.46 10.35 -17.08
CA TYR A 55 -40.43 10.96 -18.40
C TYR A 55 -41.54 10.37 -19.26
N ASP A 56 -42.23 11.22 -20.01
CA ASP A 56 -43.37 10.80 -20.84
C ASP A 56 -42.89 10.12 -22.14
N GLU A 57 -41.71 10.50 -22.64
CA GLU A 57 -41.18 10.03 -23.92
C GLU A 57 -40.39 8.71 -23.80
N MET A 58 -40.79 7.70 -24.57
CA MET A 58 -40.16 6.38 -24.58
C MET A 58 -38.68 6.41 -24.99
N LYS A 59 -38.29 7.37 -25.84
CA LYS A 59 -36.91 7.52 -26.33
C LYS A 59 -35.93 7.80 -25.20
N ASP A 60 -36.34 8.62 -24.24
CA ASP A 60 -35.50 8.99 -23.09
C ASP A 60 -35.28 7.80 -22.15
N LYS A 61 -36.34 6.99 -21.93
CA LYS A 61 -36.25 5.75 -21.15
C LYS A 61 -35.27 4.76 -21.79
N VAL A 62 -35.36 4.57 -23.10
CA VAL A 62 -34.48 3.67 -23.86
C VAL A 62 -33.04 4.18 -23.85
N ALA A 63 -32.83 5.48 -24.04
CA ALA A 63 -31.49 6.08 -24.00
C ALA A 63 -30.82 5.88 -22.63
N ILE A 64 -31.54 6.11 -21.54
CA ILE A 64 -31.02 5.91 -20.17
C ILE A 64 -30.58 4.47 -19.95
N VAL A 65 -31.42 3.49 -20.31
CA VAL A 65 -31.09 2.07 -20.16
C VAL A 65 -29.91 1.68 -21.03
N ALA A 66 -29.85 2.15 -22.28
CA ALA A 66 -28.77 1.86 -23.21
C ALA A 66 -27.41 2.40 -22.72
N PHE A 67 -27.36 3.65 -22.27
CA PHE A 67 -26.13 4.23 -21.70
C PHE A 67 -25.68 3.45 -20.46
N GLN A 68 -26.60 3.09 -19.56
CA GLN A 68 -26.24 2.38 -18.33
C GLN A 68 -25.68 0.97 -18.62
N LEU A 69 -26.22 0.26 -19.62
CA LEU A 69 -25.68 -1.04 -20.05
C LEU A 69 -24.30 -0.91 -20.72
N MET A 70 -24.08 0.14 -21.50
CA MET A 70 -22.81 0.39 -22.18
C MET A 70 -21.65 0.64 -21.20
N TYR A 71 -21.91 1.39 -20.12
CA TYR A 71 -20.88 1.77 -19.15
C TYR A 71 -20.72 0.78 -17.99
N PHE A 72 -21.63 -0.18 -17.82
CA PHE A 72 -21.55 -1.25 -16.84
C PHE A 72 -20.17 -1.94 -16.75
N PRO A 73 -19.62 -2.48 -17.86
CA PRO A 73 -18.35 -3.21 -17.80
C PRO A 73 -17.19 -2.30 -17.37
N ILE A 74 -17.17 -1.06 -17.83
CA ILE A 74 -16.13 -0.07 -17.49
C ILE A 74 -16.21 0.27 -15.99
N CYS A 75 -17.42 0.50 -15.47
CA CYS A 75 -17.61 0.78 -14.05
C CYS A 75 -17.21 -0.39 -13.16
N CYS A 76 -17.48 -1.63 -13.59
CA CYS A 76 -17.05 -2.82 -12.87
C CYS A 76 -15.52 -2.92 -12.79
N VAL A 77 -14.80 -2.68 -13.89
CA VAL A 77 -13.32 -2.71 -13.91
C VAL A 77 -12.74 -1.65 -12.98
N VAL A 78 -13.23 -0.41 -13.05
CA VAL A 78 -12.73 0.68 -12.19
C VAL A 78 -13.03 0.42 -10.71
N TYR A 79 -14.18 -0.17 -10.40
CA TYR A 79 -14.52 -0.56 -9.04
C TYR A 79 -13.61 -1.68 -8.52
N THR A 80 -13.32 -2.69 -9.34
CA THR A 80 -12.37 -3.75 -8.96
C THR A 80 -10.98 -3.18 -8.72
N ASP A 81 -10.51 -2.28 -9.57
CA ASP A 81 -9.20 -1.62 -9.42
C ASP A 81 -9.15 -0.80 -8.13
N PHE A 82 -10.21 -0.04 -7.84
CA PHE A 82 -10.32 0.75 -6.63
C PHE A 82 -10.30 -0.11 -5.36
N CYS A 83 -11.06 -1.22 -5.34
CA CYS A 83 -11.05 -2.15 -4.23
C CYS A 83 -9.66 -2.78 -4.01
N LYS A 84 -8.95 -3.13 -5.09
CA LYS A 84 -7.61 -3.70 -5.02
C LYS A 84 -6.59 -2.68 -4.48
N VAL A 85 -6.66 -1.43 -4.93
CA VAL A 85 -5.82 -0.33 -4.42
C VAL A 85 -6.09 -0.09 -2.93
N LEU A 86 -7.35 -0.04 -2.49
CA LEU A 86 -7.70 0.12 -1.07
C LEU A 86 -7.21 -1.03 -0.19
N ASN A 87 -7.21 -2.25 -0.72
CA ASN A 87 -6.71 -3.42 -0.01
C ASN A 87 -5.18 -3.51 0.00
N GLY A 88 -4.48 -2.56 -0.63
CA GLY A 88 -3.02 -2.57 -0.71
C GLY A 88 -2.45 -3.60 -1.68
N GLU A 89 -3.28 -4.18 -2.56
CA GLU A 89 -2.89 -5.23 -3.52
C GLU A 89 -2.34 -4.64 -4.82
N TRP A 90 -1.27 -3.86 -4.71
CA TRP A 90 -0.62 -3.21 -5.85
C TRP A 90 0.90 -3.20 -5.68
N ARG A 91 1.63 -3.19 -6.80
CA ARG A 91 3.10 -3.17 -6.84
C ARG A 91 3.57 -2.01 -7.71
N MET A 92 4.49 -1.19 -7.22
CA MET A 92 5.14 -0.20 -8.05
C MET A 92 6.03 -0.90 -9.08
N THR A 93 5.84 -0.61 -10.37
CA THR A 93 6.83 -0.97 -11.37
C THR A 93 7.97 0.03 -11.23
N ASN A 94 9.17 -0.47 -10.93
CA ASN A 94 10.36 0.39 -10.87
C ASN A 94 10.52 1.07 -12.24
N VAL A 95 10.31 2.38 -12.28
CA VAL A 95 10.76 3.23 -13.39
C VAL A 95 12.25 2.94 -13.55
N PRO A 96 12.76 2.61 -14.75
CA PRO A 96 14.16 2.31 -14.93
C PRO A 96 14.96 3.51 -14.43
N ALA A 97 15.74 3.27 -13.36
CA ALA A 97 16.74 4.20 -12.90
C ALA A 97 17.60 4.55 -14.11
N THR A 98 17.64 5.83 -14.47
CA THR A 98 18.55 6.34 -15.48
C THR A 98 19.97 5.96 -15.07
N ASN A 99 20.47 4.92 -15.71
CA ASN A 99 21.85 4.54 -15.98
C ASN A 99 22.94 5.17 -15.09
N ASP A 100 22.95 4.86 -13.79
CA ASP A 100 24.21 4.90 -13.05
C ASP A 100 24.94 3.57 -13.26
N THR A 101 25.90 3.64 -14.17
CA THR A 101 26.80 2.56 -14.54
C THR A 101 27.72 2.28 -13.37
N THR A 102 27.50 1.20 -12.61
CA THR A 102 28.59 0.42 -11.98
C THR A 102 28.10 -0.95 -11.47
N ASN A 103 28.07 -1.91 -12.40
CA ASN A 103 28.60 -3.27 -12.28
C ASN A 103 28.90 -3.85 -10.87
N ASN A 104 28.07 -4.79 -10.37
CA ASN A 104 28.45 -6.22 -10.25
C ASN A 104 27.36 -7.10 -9.59
N ASN A 105 26.85 -8.04 -10.39
CA ASN A 105 26.57 -9.46 -10.15
C ASN A 105 25.58 -9.95 -9.07
N ASN A 106 24.51 -10.54 -9.61
CA ASN A 106 23.86 -11.80 -9.22
C ASN A 106 22.98 -11.83 -7.96
N ASN A 107 21.70 -11.49 -8.13
CA ASN A 107 20.63 -12.47 -7.89
C ASN A 107 19.29 -11.96 -8.42
N GLN A 108 18.84 -12.57 -9.51
CA GLN A 108 17.51 -12.36 -10.08
C GLN A 108 16.48 -13.07 -9.18
N GLN A 109 15.92 -12.37 -8.20
CA GLN A 109 14.85 -12.93 -7.36
C GLN A 109 13.49 -12.72 -8.05
N ASN A 110 13.08 -13.78 -8.74
CA ASN A 110 11.76 -14.02 -9.28
C ASN A 110 10.72 -14.03 -8.13
N MET A 111 9.88 -13.00 -8.03
CA MET A 111 8.89 -12.87 -6.95
C MET A 111 7.53 -13.40 -7.42
N GLY A 112 7.34 -14.71 -7.24
CA GLY A 112 6.05 -15.39 -7.32
C GLY A 112 5.52 -15.71 -5.91
N LEU A 113 4.19 -15.60 -5.76
CA LEU A 113 3.37 -15.96 -4.60
C LEU A 113 3.78 -17.26 -3.88
N VAL A 114 3.82 -17.27 -2.54
CA VAL A 114 3.49 -18.46 -1.74
C VAL A 114 2.94 -18.06 -0.35
N GLY A 115 1.68 -18.43 -0.08
CA GLY A 115 1.13 -18.54 1.27
C GLY A 115 1.71 -19.74 2.03
N ASN A 116 1.45 -19.83 3.33
CA ASN A 116 1.71 -20.97 4.23
C ASN A 116 3.15 -21.55 4.31
N ALA A 117 4.12 -20.75 4.79
CA ALA A 117 5.43 -21.28 5.18
C ALA A 117 5.37 -22.04 6.53
N GLN A 118 5.52 -23.36 6.48
CA GLN A 118 6.09 -24.10 7.61
C GLN A 118 7.56 -23.67 7.76
N VAL A 119 7.89 -23.09 8.93
CA VAL A 119 9.24 -22.61 9.23
C VAL A 119 10.18 -23.80 9.37
N ARG A 120 11.02 -24.05 8.36
CA ARG A 120 12.25 -24.82 8.55
C ARG A 120 13.27 -23.91 9.25
N PRO A 121 13.97 -24.37 10.29
CA PRO A 121 14.98 -23.56 10.95
C PRO A 121 16.11 -23.26 9.95
N LEU A 122 16.36 -21.98 9.69
CA LEU A 122 17.53 -21.55 8.93
C LEU A 122 18.79 -21.93 9.72
N ARG A 123 19.66 -22.73 9.10
CA ARG A 123 21.04 -22.87 9.54
C ARG A 123 21.73 -21.53 9.25
N VAL A 124 21.90 -20.71 10.29
CA VAL A 124 22.72 -19.52 10.22
C VAL A 124 24.17 -19.99 10.12
N GLU A 125 24.74 -19.93 8.92
CA GLU A 125 26.19 -20.04 8.77
C GLU A 125 26.80 -18.76 9.34
N ALA A 126 27.54 -18.92 10.43
CA ALA A 126 28.23 -17.84 11.10
C ALA A 126 29.30 -17.27 10.16
N VAL A 127 28.97 -16.16 9.49
CA VAL A 127 29.98 -15.27 8.93
C VAL A 127 30.65 -14.61 10.13
N GLY A 128 31.80 -15.20 10.51
CA GLY A 128 32.72 -14.62 11.45
C GLY A 128 33.36 -13.39 10.83
N ASP A 129 32.71 -12.26 11.02
CA ASP A 129 33.41 -11.00 11.20
C ASP A 129 33.06 -10.52 12.60
N LYS A 130 34.00 -9.92 13.32
CA LYS A 130 33.73 -9.34 14.65
C LYS A 130 32.83 -8.13 14.43
N ALA A 131 31.54 -8.38 14.26
CA ALA A 131 30.50 -7.38 14.31
C ALA A 131 30.55 -6.83 15.73
N ASP A 132 31.27 -5.73 15.86
CA ASP A 132 31.10 -4.78 16.94
C ASP A 132 29.59 -4.66 17.16
N GLN A 133 29.14 -5.19 18.30
CA GLN A 133 27.75 -5.44 18.61
C GLN A 133 27.07 -4.11 18.96
N ARG A 134 27.22 -3.10 18.09
CA ARG A 134 26.72 -1.76 18.32
C ARG A 134 25.23 -1.74 18.06
N VAL A 135 24.48 -1.45 19.11
CA VAL A 135 23.02 -1.29 19.06
C VAL A 135 22.74 0.17 18.72
N ASP A 136 22.89 0.52 17.44
CA ASP A 136 22.75 1.88 16.94
C ASP A 136 21.65 2.05 15.90
N CYS A 137 21.19 3.29 15.74
CA CYS A 137 20.21 3.63 14.73
C CYS A 137 20.86 3.72 13.36
N ARG A 138 20.36 2.95 12.37
CA ARG A 138 20.89 2.95 11.00
C ARG A 138 20.72 4.26 10.22
N ILE A 139 19.98 5.24 10.76
CA ILE A 139 19.81 6.57 10.16
C ILE A 139 20.85 7.54 10.71
N CYS A 140 20.87 7.75 12.04
CA CYS A 140 21.75 8.73 12.66
C CYS A 140 23.07 8.14 13.20
N ARG A 141 23.24 6.81 13.20
CA ARG A 141 24.39 6.07 13.76
C ARG A 141 24.67 6.40 15.23
N HIS A 142 23.66 6.84 15.97
CA HIS A 142 23.74 7.03 17.41
C HIS A 142 23.22 5.78 18.11
N GLU A 143 23.84 5.43 19.23
CA GLU A 143 23.43 4.34 20.09
C GLU A 143 22.00 4.56 20.61
N TYR A 144 21.24 3.47 20.68
CA TYR A 144 19.92 3.51 21.29
C TYR A 144 20.06 3.70 22.81
N THR A 145 19.15 4.47 23.39
CA THR A 145 19.11 4.73 24.84
C THR A 145 17.65 4.78 25.27
N ASP A 146 17.39 4.93 26.58
CA ASP A 146 16.03 5.06 27.10
C ASP A 146 15.29 6.27 26.48
N THR A 147 16.04 7.33 26.16
CA THR A 147 15.54 8.53 25.47
C THR A 147 15.52 8.38 23.94
N ARG A 148 16.48 7.65 23.37
CA ARG A 148 16.53 7.28 21.95
C ARG A 148 16.00 5.86 21.77
N THR A 149 14.75 5.64 22.17
CA THR A 149 14.19 4.29 22.15
C THR A 149 14.01 3.79 20.71
N PRO A 150 14.35 2.53 20.41
CA PRO A 150 14.12 1.93 19.11
C PRO A 150 12.61 1.74 18.89
N ARG A 151 12.07 2.35 17.84
CA ARG A 151 10.66 2.30 17.43
C ARG A 151 10.50 1.49 16.15
N VAL A 152 9.50 0.60 16.13
CA VAL A 152 9.19 -0.27 14.99
C VAL A 152 8.11 0.37 14.13
N LEU A 153 8.36 0.45 12.83
CA LEU A 153 7.39 0.85 11.82
C LEU A 153 6.41 -0.29 11.58
N LYS A 154 5.17 -0.15 12.07
CA LYS A 154 4.17 -1.22 12.10
C LYS A 154 3.87 -1.86 10.74
N GLU A 155 3.98 -1.11 9.64
CA GLU A 155 3.68 -1.65 8.31
C GLU A 155 4.82 -2.52 7.78
N CYS A 156 6.09 -2.18 8.08
CA CYS A 156 7.26 -2.81 7.45
C CYS A 156 8.24 -3.53 8.41
N GLY A 157 8.04 -3.43 9.73
CA GLY A 157 8.91 -4.05 10.74
C GLY A 157 10.29 -3.42 10.92
N HIS A 158 10.63 -2.38 10.13
CA HIS A 158 11.92 -1.69 10.26
C HIS A 158 11.98 -0.86 11.54
N THR A 159 13.16 -0.82 12.16
CA THR A 159 13.39 -0.09 13.40
C THR A 159 14.19 1.19 13.15
N VAL A 160 13.76 2.28 13.78
CA VAL A 160 14.41 3.61 13.78
C VAL A 160 14.38 4.16 15.20
N CYS A 161 15.29 5.06 15.59
CA CYS A 161 15.17 5.69 16.92
C CYS A 161 14.02 6.71 16.94
N GLU A 162 13.46 6.95 18.13
CA GLU A 162 12.35 7.89 18.33
C GLU A 162 12.63 9.28 17.75
N GLU A 163 13.82 9.85 17.99
CA GLU A 163 14.21 11.15 17.43
C GLU A 163 14.25 11.19 15.89
N CYS A 164 14.64 10.08 15.25
CA CYS A 164 14.63 10.00 13.79
C CYS A 164 13.20 9.86 13.29
N ALA A 165 12.35 9.10 13.98
CA ALA A 165 10.93 8.99 13.65
C ALA A 165 10.20 10.35 13.79
N ASP A 166 10.47 11.13 14.84
CA ASP A 166 9.87 12.47 15.01
C ASP A 166 10.30 13.44 13.89
N ARG A 167 11.58 13.40 13.51
CA ARG A 167 12.08 14.18 12.36
C ARG A 167 11.37 13.78 11.07
N LEU A 168 11.20 12.48 10.82
CA LEU A 168 10.49 11.98 9.64
C LEU A 168 9.00 12.36 9.65
N LEU A 169 8.37 12.38 10.82
CA LEU A 169 6.96 12.79 11.00
C LEU A 169 6.74 14.29 10.80
N THR A 170 7.76 15.12 11.04
CA THR A 170 7.66 16.58 10.85
C THR A 170 7.36 16.92 9.38
N TYR A 171 7.90 16.17 8.43
CA TYR A 171 7.64 16.37 6.99
C TYR A 171 6.19 16.14 6.57
N SER A 172 5.38 15.43 7.38
CA SER A 172 3.99 15.08 7.05
C SER A 172 2.96 15.72 7.99
N ASN A 173 3.35 16.75 8.74
CA ASN A 173 2.54 17.32 9.82
C ASN A 173 2.07 16.23 10.82
N THR A 174 2.96 15.30 11.21
CA THR A 174 2.71 14.22 12.20
C THR A 174 1.65 13.19 11.81
N LYS A 175 1.27 13.10 10.53
CA LYS A 175 0.22 12.17 10.07
C LYS A 175 0.78 10.79 9.72
N TYR A 176 1.87 10.75 8.94
CA TYR A 176 2.46 9.53 8.42
C TYR A 176 3.98 9.67 8.26
N LEU A 177 4.71 8.57 8.17
CA LEU A 177 6.13 8.64 7.84
C LEU A 177 6.47 7.60 6.78
N ILE A 178 7.44 7.93 5.93
CA ILE A 178 7.93 7.04 4.89
C ILE A 178 9.16 6.32 5.43
N CYS A 179 9.16 4.99 5.39
CA CYS A 179 10.31 4.22 5.84
C CYS A 179 11.54 4.52 4.95
N PRO A 180 12.69 4.93 5.52
CA PRO A 180 13.87 5.24 4.71
C PRO A 180 14.55 4.01 4.11
N PHE A 181 14.18 2.80 4.56
CA PHE A 181 14.81 1.55 4.10
C PHE A 181 14.03 0.86 2.98
N CYS A 182 12.70 0.93 3.01
CA CYS A 182 11.83 0.23 2.07
C CYS A 182 10.73 1.11 1.46
N GLN A 183 10.73 2.40 1.77
CA GLN A 183 9.78 3.40 1.27
C GLN A 183 8.30 3.13 1.59
N MET A 184 7.99 2.14 2.42
CA MET A 184 6.62 1.88 2.85
C MET A 184 6.12 2.96 3.82
N VAL A 185 4.90 3.44 3.58
CA VAL A 185 4.24 4.48 4.38
C VAL A 185 3.67 3.86 5.65
N THR A 186 3.98 4.45 6.80
CA THR A 186 3.40 4.09 8.10
C THR A 186 2.57 5.24 8.66
N VAL A 187 1.29 5.00 8.92
CA VAL A 187 0.36 6.01 9.45
C VAL A 187 0.42 6.04 10.98
N VAL A 188 0.81 7.17 11.58
CA VAL A 188 0.99 7.30 13.04
C VAL A 188 -0.09 8.18 13.68
N LYS A 189 -0.47 9.29 13.02
CA LYS A 189 -1.44 10.29 13.53
C LYS A 189 -1.08 10.81 14.93
N GLY A 190 0.15 11.27 15.10
CA GLY A 190 0.66 11.78 16.38
C GLY A 190 2.19 11.71 16.47
N PRO A 191 2.76 11.84 17.69
CA PRO A 191 4.20 11.79 17.91
C PRO A 191 4.79 10.38 17.67
N ALA A 192 6.10 10.30 17.44
CA ALA A 192 6.79 9.01 17.25
C ALA A 192 6.67 8.07 18.44
N SER A 193 6.40 8.58 19.64
CA SER A 193 6.20 7.80 20.86
C SER A 193 5.02 6.80 20.77
N LEU A 194 4.08 7.02 19.84
CA LEU A 194 2.97 6.10 19.54
C LEU A 194 3.40 4.87 18.75
N LEU A 195 4.56 4.90 18.10
CA LEU A 195 5.09 3.71 17.43
C LEU A 195 5.49 2.66 18.47
N PRO A 196 5.24 1.37 18.20
CA PRO A 196 5.62 0.30 19.12
C PRO A 196 7.13 0.29 19.36
N LYS A 197 7.55 0.05 20.60
CA LYS A 197 8.96 -0.12 20.95
C LYS A 197 9.47 -1.47 20.43
N ASN A 198 10.73 -1.52 20.02
CA ASN A 198 11.40 -2.78 19.72
C ASN A 198 11.95 -3.39 21.02
N TYR A 199 11.14 -4.20 21.70
CA TYR A 199 11.55 -4.85 22.95
C TYR A 199 12.77 -5.75 22.79
N GLY A 200 12.91 -6.46 21.66
CA GLY A 200 14.09 -7.29 21.42
C GLY A 200 15.39 -6.48 21.34
N MET A 201 15.36 -5.27 20.76
CA MET A 201 16.52 -4.37 20.82
C MET A 201 16.75 -3.79 22.22
N ILE A 202 15.68 -3.55 22.97
CA ILE A 202 15.78 -3.07 24.36
C ILE A 202 16.43 -4.12 25.25
N ASP A 203 16.01 -5.37 25.15
CA ASP A 203 16.61 -6.47 25.91
C ASP A 203 18.11 -6.56 25.61
N ILE A 204 18.50 -6.47 24.34
CA ILE A 204 19.91 -6.47 23.92
C ILE A 204 20.68 -5.28 24.51
N MET A 205 20.10 -4.07 24.51
CA MET A 205 20.72 -2.90 25.14
C MET A 205 20.95 -3.12 26.63
N ASP A 206 19.98 -3.69 27.33
CA ASP A 206 20.07 -3.90 28.77
C ASP A 206 21.11 -5.00 29.10
N TYR A 207 21.17 -6.08 28.30
CA TYR A 207 22.26 -7.06 28.41
C TYR A 207 23.65 -6.48 28.18
N MET A 208 23.78 -5.45 27.33
CA MET A 208 25.06 -4.77 27.10
C MET A 208 25.44 -3.80 28.22
N LYS A 209 24.47 -3.22 28.93
CA LYS A 209 24.70 -2.35 30.09
C LYS A 209 25.17 -3.13 31.33
N ASP A 210 24.73 -4.37 31.49
CA ASP A 210 25.03 -5.22 32.66
C ASP A 210 26.43 -5.87 32.64
N LYS A 211 27.23 -5.64 31.60
CA LYS A 211 28.56 -6.23 31.40
C LYS A 211 29.68 -5.20 31.51
#